data_AF-A0A956VZR8-F1
#
_entry.id   AF-A0A956VZR8-F1
#
_cell.length_a   1.000
_cell.length_b   1.000
_cell.length_c   1.000
_cell.angle_alpha   90.00
_cell.angle_beta   90.00
_cell.angle_gamma   90.00
#
_symmetry.space_group_name_H-M   'P 1'
#
loop_
_entity.id
_entity.type
_entity.pdbx_description
1 polymer ?
#
loop_
_entity_poly.entity_id
_entity_poly.type
_entity_poly.pdbx_seq_one_letter_code
_entity_poly.pdbx_strand_id
1 'polypeptide(L)' 'GVDMSVAMDLSKLGEKVRNLKEHGLGEGVSTRLLIYAGRLIATGIPARRACQVSVTWALTDDSEVQRSIEEVVTSIFE' A
#
# COMPACT_ATOMS: atom_id res chain seq x y z
N GLY A 1 7.37 13.18 -9.40
CA GLY A 1 6.81 13.04 -8.05
C GLY A 1 5.31 12.92 -8.16
N VAL A 2 4.61 12.59 -7.08
CA VAL A 2 3.13 12.62 -7.02
C VAL A 2 2.65 13.88 -6.32
N ASP A 3 1.38 14.23 -6.49
CA ASP A 3 0.75 15.32 -5.77
C ASP A 3 0.71 15.07 -4.26
N MET A 4 0.61 16.16 -3.49
CA MET A 4 0.60 16.10 -2.02
C MET A 4 -0.54 15.23 -1.49
N SER A 5 -1.72 15.27 -2.11
CA SER A 5 -2.86 14.43 -1.74
C SER A 5 -2.51 12.95 -1.82
N VAL A 6 -1.98 12.51 -2.97
CA VAL A 6 -1.54 11.12 -3.19
C VAL A 6 -0.43 10.73 -2.21
N ALA A 7 0.52 11.64 -1.93
CA ALA A 7 1.57 11.38 -0.95
C ALA A 7 1.01 11.16 0.47
N MET A 8 0.00 11.95 0.87
CA MET A 8 -0.68 11.81 2.16
C MET A 8 -1.47 10.50 2.23
N ASP A 9 -2.14 10.10 1.14
CA ASP A 9 -2.87 8.84 1.07
C ASP A 9 -1.93 7.63 1.14
N LEU A 10 -0.77 7.67 0.47
CA LEU A 10 0.27 6.65 0.60
C LEU A 10 0.86 6.60 2.01
N SER A 11 1.03 7.76 2.67
CA SER A 11 1.46 7.81 4.06
C SER A 11 0.45 7.15 5.00
N LYS A 12 -0.85 7.43 4.80
CA LYS A 12 -1.97 6.84 5.54
C LYS A 12 -2.08 5.33 5.31
N LEU A 13 -1.86 4.86 4.09
CA LEU A 13 -1.72 3.43 3.79
C LEU A 13 -0.56 2.83 4.59
N GLY A 14 0.57 3.53 4.60
CA GLY A 14 1.76 3.19 5.38
C GLY A 14 1.47 2.95 6.86
N GLU A 15 0.78 3.88 7.49
CA GLU A 15 0.34 3.80 8.88
C GLU A 15 -0.57 2.60 9.13
N LYS A 16 -1.65 2.46 8.35
CA LYS A 16 -2.63 1.39 8.54
C LYS A 16 -2.04 0.00 8.36
N VAL A 17 -1.22 -0.21 7.34
CA VAL A 17 -0.59 -1.52 7.08
C VAL A 17 0.43 -1.88 8.16
N ARG A 18 1.15 -0.90 8.73
CA ARG A 18 2.06 -1.17 9.86
C ARG A 18 1.31 -1.63 11.11
N ASN A 19 0.09 -1.13 11.33
CA ASN A 19 -0.74 -1.57 12.45
C ASN A 19 -1.24 -3.03 12.29
N LEU A 20 -1.26 -3.57 11.05
CA LEU A 20 -1.58 -4.99 10.82
C LEU A 20 -0.44 -5.94 11.23
N LYS A 21 0.75 -5.42 11.58
CA LYS A 21 1.87 -6.24 12.07
C LYS A 21 1.51 -7.06 13.30
N GLU A 22 0.64 -6.55 14.15
CA GLU A 22 0.18 -7.26 15.35
C GLU A 22 -0.81 -8.39 15.03
N HIS A 23 -1.21 -8.57 13.77
CA HIS A 23 -2.28 -9.46 13.33
C HIS A 23 -1.85 -10.45 12.23
N GLY A 24 -0.55 -10.81 12.20
CA GLY A 24 -0.04 -11.86 11.30
C GLY A 24 0.87 -11.37 10.16
N LEU A 25 1.10 -10.05 10.04
CA LEU A 25 2.11 -9.53 9.12
C LEU A 25 3.52 -9.65 9.75
N GLY A 26 4.45 -10.34 9.08
CA GLY A 26 5.82 -10.49 9.57
C GLY A 26 6.56 -9.14 9.70
N GLU A 27 6.37 -8.25 8.73
CA GLU A 27 6.89 -6.89 8.74
C GLU A 27 5.87 -5.88 8.19
N GLY A 28 5.91 -4.64 8.69
CA GLY A 28 5.08 -3.56 8.17
C GLY A 28 5.63 -2.99 6.86
N VAL A 29 4.79 -2.29 6.10
CA VAL A 29 5.22 -1.67 4.83
C VAL A 29 6.37 -0.67 5.04
N SER A 30 7.45 -0.88 4.26
CA SER A 30 8.59 0.02 4.25
C SER A 30 8.30 1.29 3.43
N THR A 31 8.97 2.40 3.76
CA THR A 31 8.87 3.65 2.98
C THR A 31 9.28 3.44 1.52
N ARG A 32 10.17 2.48 1.23
CA ARG A 32 10.59 2.16 -0.14
C ARG A 32 9.42 1.65 -0.99
N LEU A 33 8.58 0.78 -0.43
CA LEU A 33 7.40 0.25 -1.13
C LEU A 33 6.38 1.35 -1.42
N LEU A 34 6.18 2.28 -0.48
CA LEU A 34 5.31 3.46 -0.68
C LEU A 34 5.85 4.39 -1.78
N ILE A 35 7.17 4.59 -1.84
CA ILE A 35 7.81 5.35 -2.93
C ILE A 35 7.60 4.65 -4.28
N TYR A 36 7.67 3.32 -4.32
CA TYR A 36 7.41 2.56 -5.56
C TYR A 36 5.95 2.68 -6.00
N ALA A 37 4.99 2.58 -5.07
CA ALA A 37 3.59 2.85 -5.35
C ALA A 37 3.40 4.25 -5.96
N GLY A 38 3.98 5.28 -5.33
CA GLY A 38 3.94 6.66 -5.84
C GLY A 38 4.58 6.81 -7.23
N ARG A 39 5.70 6.12 -7.50
CA ARG A 39 6.32 6.14 -8.84
C ARG A 39 5.41 5.51 -9.89
N LEU A 40 4.75 4.40 -9.59
CA LEU A 40 3.79 3.76 -10.50
C LEU A 40 2.60 4.69 -10.77
N ILE A 41 2.06 5.34 -9.74
CA ILE A 41 0.97 6.32 -9.88
C ILE A 41 1.40 7.49 -10.77
N ALA A 42 2.61 8.02 -10.57
CA ALA A 42 3.16 9.09 -11.40
C ALA A 42 3.35 8.69 -12.87
N THR A 43 3.37 7.38 -13.19
CA THR A 43 3.40 6.88 -14.58
C THR A 43 2.02 6.61 -15.17
N GLY A 44 0.94 6.94 -14.46
CA GLY A 44 -0.45 6.76 -14.91
C GLY A 44 -1.08 5.42 -14.52
N ILE A 45 -0.42 4.63 -13.66
CA ILE A 45 -1.03 3.40 -13.14
C ILE A 45 -2.05 3.79 -12.06
N PRO A 46 -3.28 3.24 -12.09
CA PRO A 46 -4.28 3.52 -11.07
C PRO A 46 -3.76 3.22 -9.66
N ALA A 47 -4.07 4.08 -8.69
CA ALA A 47 -3.53 4.00 -7.33
C ALA A 47 -3.76 2.63 -6.67
N ARG A 48 -4.97 2.07 -6.81
CA ARG A 48 -5.28 0.71 -6.31
C ARG A 48 -4.35 -0.35 -6.89
N ARG A 49 -4.11 -0.31 -8.21
CA ARG A 49 -3.23 -1.28 -8.87
C ARG A 49 -1.77 -1.07 -8.49
N ALA A 50 -1.33 0.19 -8.41
CA ALA A 50 0.02 0.53 -7.98
C ALA A 50 0.32 0.02 -6.57
N CYS A 51 -0.58 0.27 -5.61
CA CYS A 51 -0.46 -0.22 -4.24
C CYS A 51 -0.53 -1.75 -4.16
N GLN A 52 -1.40 -2.41 -4.93
CA GLN A 52 -1.48 -3.87 -4.96
C GLN A 52 -0.14 -4.51 -5.34
N VAL A 53 0.47 -4.07 -6.45
CA VAL A 53 1.72 -4.70 -6.95
C VAL A 53 2.95 -4.33 -6.14
N SER A 54 2.99 -3.13 -5.54
CA SER A 54 4.18 -2.63 -4.85
C SER A 54 4.13 -2.78 -3.33
N VAL A 55 2.94 -2.95 -2.74
CA VAL A 55 2.74 -3.10 -1.30
C VAL A 55 2.17 -4.49 -0.99
N THR A 56 0.96 -4.82 -1.45
CA THR A 56 0.26 -6.05 -1.07
C THR A 56 1.07 -7.30 -1.42
N TRP A 57 1.44 -7.45 -2.70
CA TRP A 57 2.19 -8.63 -3.17
C TRP A 57 3.66 -8.65 -2.72
N ALA A 58 4.20 -7.50 -2.30
CA ALA A 58 5.57 -7.43 -1.81
C ALA A 58 5.70 -7.83 -0.33
N LEU A 59 4.60 -7.81 0.43
CA LEU A 59 4.63 -8.05 1.88
C LEU A 59 4.36 -9.49 2.27
N THR A 60 3.58 -10.22 1.48
CA THR A 60 3.13 -11.57 1.85
C THR A 60 2.55 -12.32 0.66
N ASP A 61 2.70 -13.64 0.67
CA ASP A 61 2.02 -14.57 -0.24
C ASP A 61 0.70 -15.12 0.35
N ASP A 62 0.41 -14.80 1.61
CA ASP A 62 -0.83 -15.23 2.29
C ASP A 62 -2.04 -14.48 1.72
N SER A 63 -2.99 -15.22 1.15
CA SER A 63 -4.15 -14.65 0.46
C SER A 63 -5.13 -13.92 1.39
N GLU A 64 -5.23 -14.32 2.67
CA GLU A 64 -6.10 -13.68 3.66
C GLU A 64 -5.51 -12.35 4.12
N VAL A 65 -4.21 -12.32 4.36
CA VAL A 65 -3.49 -11.10 4.68
C VAL A 65 -3.48 -10.13 3.49
N GLN A 66 -3.28 -10.64 2.27
CA GLN A 66 -3.37 -9.82 1.06
C GLN A 66 -4.76 -9.15 0.93
N ARG A 67 -5.84 -9.91 1.16
CA ARG A 67 -7.21 -9.37 1.14
C ARG A 67 -7.39 -8.25 2.16
N SER A 68 -6.88 -8.44 3.38
CA SER A 68 -6.95 -7.43 4.44
C SER A 68 -6.24 -6.13 4.04
N ILE A 69 -5.07 -6.24 3.40
CA ILE A 69 -4.33 -5.07 2.89
C ILE A 69 -5.10 -4.42 1.73
N GLU A 70 -5.68 -5.20 0.82
CA GLU A 70 -6.46 -4.70 -0.31
C GLU A 70 -7.72 -3.93 0.12
N GLU A 71 -8.37 -4.35 1.21
CA GLU A 71 -9.47 -3.61 1.83
C GLU A 71 -9.00 -2.25 2.34
N VAL A 72 -7.83 -2.19 3.00
CA VAL A 72 -7.22 -0.93 3.43
C VAL A 72 -6.91 -0.04 2.23
N VAL A 73 -6.30 -0.57 1.17
CA VAL A 73 -6.02 0.18 -0.07
C VAL A 73 -7.32 0.72 -0.68
N THR A 74 -8.36 -0.10 -0.74
CA THR A 74 -9.66 0.29 -1.29
C THR A 74 -10.31 1.39 -0.46
N SER A 75 -10.22 1.34 0.88
CA SER A 75 -10.75 2.38 1.77
C SER A 75 -10.07 3.74 1.64
N ILE A 76 -8.86 3.79 1.07
CA ILE A 76 -8.09 5.03 0.90
C ILE A 76 -8.24 5.60 -0.51
N PHE A 77 -8.26 4.73 -1.53
CA PHE A 77 -8.20 5.11 -2.95
C PHE A 77 -9.50 4.76 -3.70
N GLU A 78 -10.65 5.13 -3.14
CA GLU A 78 -11.95 5.04 -3.83
C GLU A 78 -12.02 5.90 -5.10
#